data_AF-A0A9E4B2B5-F1
#
_entry.id   AF-A0A9E4B2B5-F1
#
_cell.length_a   1.000
_cell.length_b   1.000
_cell.length_c   1.000
_cell.angle_alpha   90.00
_cell.angle_beta   90.00
_cell.angle_gamma   90.00
#
_symmetry.space_group_name_H-M   'P 1'
#
loop_
_entity.id
_entity.type
_entity.pdbx_description
1 polymer ?
#
loop_
_entity_poly.entity_id
_entity_poly.type
_entity_poly.pdbx_seq_one_letter_code
_entity_poly.pdbx_strand_id
1 'polypeptide(L)'
;MRKFVSFGFCGVLIAGFILLTQAQMSDKAQLGRELFHDPTFKGTIKPGNRSGYATGLSCANCHADFDDAANPDGLIRAGHSVVGVPHRGEAKGGMIKGADFARAAGGGGFCYEHFLQRIPGDKVNPTAIPAEHAEALMAYFEVISGDNKGPEFEIAMLDDDGKKAAGEKIGAMSGDSSKGWELFGRACVVCHPAANKSGIGPQLVRSRAPRDIDKTMVRWATKIRGGGSLMPFYAPDILSDQDIADILAFLRQEIESTKK
;
A
#
# COMPACT_ATOMS: atom_id res chain seq x y z
N MET A 1 73.44 -24.15 -11.76
CA MET A 1 72.30 -24.94 -11.24
C MET A 1 71.17 -23.98 -10.90
N ARG A 2 70.07 -24.06 -11.67
CA ARG A 2 68.81 -23.33 -11.47
C ARG A 2 68.08 -23.85 -10.22
N LYS A 3 67.45 -22.99 -9.42
CA LYS A 3 66.03 -23.11 -9.01
C LYS A 3 65.46 -21.73 -8.68
N PHE A 4 64.58 -21.26 -9.57
CA PHE A 4 63.59 -20.21 -9.29
C PHE A 4 62.57 -20.78 -8.29
N VAL A 5 62.24 -20.02 -7.25
CA VAL A 5 61.05 -20.27 -6.43
C VAL A 5 60.06 -19.15 -6.74
N SER A 6 59.04 -19.53 -7.52
CA SER A 6 57.81 -18.78 -7.72
C SER A 6 56.93 -18.98 -6.49
N PHE A 7 56.60 -17.91 -5.78
CA PHE A 7 55.48 -17.92 -4.83
C PHE A 7 54.33 -17.13 -5.48
N GLY A 8 53.38 -17.92 -5.98
CA GLY A 8 52.24 -17.45 -6.74
C GLY A 8 51.20 -16.70 -5.89
N PHE A 9 50.68 -15.64 -6.49
CA PHE A 9 49.24 -15.48 -6.77
C PHE A 9 48.31 -16.37 -5.93
N CYS A 10 48.05 -15.98 -4.68
CA CYS A 10 46.96 -16.57 -3.87
C CYS A 10 46.06 -15.49 -3.23
N GLY A 11 46.19 -14.22 -3.65
CA GLY A 11 45.46 -13.09 -3.08
C GLY A 11 44.32 -12.52 -3.94
N VAL A 12 44.12 -13.00 -5.17
CA VAL A 12 43.17 -12.37 -6.12
C VAL A 12 41.88 -13.20 -6.31
N LEU A 13 41.82 -14.45 -5.85
CA LEU A 13 40.66 -15.33 -6.07
C LEU A 13 39.58 -15.28 -4.97
N ILE A 14 39.79 -14.58 -3.86
CA ILE A 14 38.77 -14.45 -2.80
C ILE A 14 37.92 -13.18 -2.96
N ALA A 15 38.41 -12.16 -3.68
CA ALA A 15 37.64 -10.95 -3.96
C ALA A 15 36.60 -11.13 -5.10
N GLY A 16 36.62 -12.26 -5.82
CA GLY A 16 35.70 -12.55 -6.93
C GLY A 16 34.41 -13.28 -6.55
N PHE A 17 34.27 -13.76 -5.31
CA PHE A 17 33.16 -14.64 -4.91
C PHE A 17 32.12 -14.01 -3.96
N ILE A 18 32.26 -12.72 -3.63
CA ILE A 18 31.25 -11.98 -2.80
C ILE A 18 30.27 -11.17 -3.69
N LEU A 19 30.40 -11.24 -5.02
CA LEU A 19 29.45 -10.64 -5.98
C LEU A 19 28.41 -11.63 -6.53
N LEU A 20 28.35 -12.85 -6.00
CA LEU A 20 27.37 -13.87 -6.38
C LEU A 20 26.45 -14.12 -5.18
N THR A 21 25.21 -13.59 -5.25
CA THR A 21 23.94 -14.12 -4.65
C THR A 21 22.88 -13.03 -4.39
N GLN A 22 22.78 -12.01 -5.23
CA GLN A 22 21.46 -11.53 -5.62
C GLN A 22 21.39 -11.74 -7.12
N ALA A 23 20.50 -12.63 -7.58
CA ALA A 23 20.18 -12.70 -9.00
C ALA A 23 19.75 -11.29 -9.39
N GLN A 24 20.61 -10.57 -10.11
CA GLN A 24 20.30 -9.23 -10.56
C GLN A 24 19.04 -9.34 -11.40
N MET A 25 17.99 -8.64 -10.98
CA MET A 25 16.71 -8.64 -11.67
C MET A 25 16.92 -8.30 -13.14
N SER A 26 16.11 -8.89 -14.03
CA SER A 26 16.12 -8.45 -15.43
C SER A 26 15.76 -6.96 -15.53
N ASP A 27 16.23 -6.26 -16.57
CA ASP A 27 15.90 -4.85 -16.78
C ASP A 27 14.39 -4.59 -16.77
N LYS A 28 13.60 -5.54 -17.29
CA LYS A 28 12.14 -5.48 -17.28
C LYS A 28 11.58 -5.54 -15.86
N ALA A 29 12.07 -6.47 -15.03
CA ALA A 29 11.64 -6.57 -13.63
C ALA A 29 12.15 -5.38 -12.79
N GLN A 30 13.32 -4.84 -13.10
CA GLN A 30 13.82 -3.61 -12.48
C GLN A 30 12.92 -2.40 -12.82
N LEU A 31 12.50 -2.25 -14.08
CA LEU A 31 11.51 -1.24 -14.45
C LEU A 31 10.20 -1.42 -13.68
N GLY A 32 9.72 -2.65 -13.51
CA GLY A 32 8.52 -2.94 -12.71
C GLY A 32 8.66 -2.52 -11.26
N ARG A 33 9.83 -2.77 -10.64
CA ARG A 33 10.14 -2.27 -9.29
C ARG A 33 10.10 -0.74 -9.24
N GLU A 34 10.73 -0.07 -10.19
CA GLU A 34 10.75 1.39 -10.24
C GLU A 34 9.33 1.96 -10.38
N LEU A 35 8.50 1.39 -11.26
CA LEU A 35 7.09 1.77 -11.43
C LEU A 35 6.27 1.57 -10.14
N PHE A 36 6.50 0.48 -9.41
CA PHE A 36 5.80 0.18 -8.16
C PHE A 36 6.02 1.23 -7.07
N HIS A 37 7.22 1.80 -7.03
CA HIS A 37 7.65 2.78 -6.01
C HIS A 37 7.51 4.24 -6.47
N ASP A 38 7.37 4.52 -7.77
CA ASP A 38 7.33 5.87 -8.32
C ASP A 38 5.90 6.46 -8.41
N PRO A 39 5.58 7.53 -7.68
CA PRO A 39 4.25 8.16 -7.70
C PRO A 39 3.89 8.86 -9.01
N THR A 40 4.87 9.11 -9.90
CA THR A 40 4.64 9.65 -11.24
C THR A 40 4.52 8.56 -12.30
N PHE A 41 4.72 7.29 -11.89
CA PHE A 41 4.75 6.13 -12.77
C PHE A 41 5.73 6.34 -13.93
N LYS A 42 7.00 6.61 -13.61
CA LYS A 42 8.10 6.95 -14.53
C LYS A 42 7.81 8.19 -15.39
N GLY A 43 7.18 9.20 -14.79
CA GLY A 43 6.84 10.45 -15.47
C GLY A 43 5.71 10.34 -16.49
N THR A 44 5.03 9.19 -16.59
CA THR A 44 3.85 9.05 -17.47
C THR A 44 2.63 9.81 -16.92
N ILE A 45 2.60 10.07 -15.62
CA ILE A 45 1.56 10.85 -14.97
C ILE A 45 2.14 12.18 -14.48
N LYS A 46 1.52 13.29 -14.91
CA LYS A 46 1.96 14.64 -14.50
C LYS A 46 1.52 14.94 -13.06
N PRO A 47 2.38 15.55 -12.22
CA PRO A 47 1.98 16.05 -10.90
C PRO A 47 0.93 17.15 -10.99
N GLY A 48 -0.09 17.11 -10.14
CA GLY A 48 -1.14 18.12 -10.09
C GLY A 48 -2.32 17.77 -9.20
N ASN A 49 -3.33 18.65 -9.17
CA ASN A 49 -4.48 18.56 -8.28
C ASN A 49 -5.80 18.22 -8.99
N ARG A 50 -5.76 17.82 -10.26
CA ARG A 50 -6.93 17.47 -11.07
C ARG A 50 -7.00 15.96 -11.28
N SER A 51 -8.18 15.48 -11.70
CA SER A 51 -8.32 14.10 -12.19
C SER A 51 -7.40 13.88 -13.41
N GLY A 52 -6.74 12.73 -13.49
CA GLY A 52 -5.68 12.44 -14.47
C GLY A 52 -4.27 12.87 -14.06
N TYR A 53 -4.11 13.53 -12.90
CA TYR A 53 -2.80 13.96 -12.39
C TYR A 53 -2.38 13.15 -11.16
N ALA A 54 -1.06 13.00 -11.01
CA ALA A 54 -0.44 12.19 -9.97
C ALA A 54 -0.88 12.65 -8.58
N THR A 55 -1.27 11.70 -7.74
CA THR A 55 -1.74 11.96 -6.38
C THR A 55 -0.64 12.13 -5.36
N GLY A 56 0.57 11.71 -5.72
CA GLY A 56 1.67 11.50 -4.78
C GLY A 56 1.66 10.10 -4.17
N LEU A 57 0.64 9.26 -4.46
CA LEU A 57 0.64 7.84 -4.10
C LEU A 57 1.46 7.04 -5.10
N SER A 58 2.19 6.04 -4.59
CA SER A 58 2.72 4.90 -5.32
C SER A 58 2.08 3.61 -4.80
N CYS A 59 2.26 2.50 -5.53
CA CYS A 59 1.71 1.20 -5.11
C CYS A 59 2.27 0.79 -3.73
N ALA A 60 3.56 1.09 -3.48
CA ALA A 60 4.26 0.80 -2.23
C ALA A 60 3.67 1.51 -1.00
N ASN A 61 2.91 2.60 -1.18
CA ASN A 61 2.23 3.25 -0.06
C ASN A 61 1.10 2.41 0.54
N CYS A 62 0.52 1.50 -0.25
CA CYS A 62 -0.59 0.65 0.17
C CYS A 62 -0.28 -0.84 0.14
N HIS A 63 0.78 -1.27 -0.53
CA HIS A 63 1.13 -2.68 -0.67
C HIS A 63 2.61 -2.92 -0.35
N ALA A 64 2.91 -4.00 0.36
CA ALA A 64 4.29 -4.48 0.50
C ALA A 64 4.68 -5.26 -0.76
N ASP A 65 5.92 -5.07 -1.23
CA ASP A 65 6.57 -5.84 -2.30
C ASP A 65 7.45 -6.98 -1.76
N PHE A 66 7.21 -7.36 -0.50
CA PHE A 66 7.85 -8.46 0.21
C PHE A 66 6.80 -9.17 1.08
N ASP A 67 7.15 -10.34 1.61
CA ASP A 67 6.33 -11.05 2.59
C ASP A 67 6.45 -10.33 3.95
N ASP A 68 5.49 -9.44 4.23
CA ASP A 68 5.44 -8.60 5.41
C ASP A 68 4.94 -9.33 6.67
N ALA A 69 4.33 -10.50 6.49
CA ALA A 69 4.04 -11.42 7.59
C ALA A 69 5.31 -12.12 8.08
N ALA A 70 6.16 -12.57 7.15
CA ALA A 70 7.45 -13.19 7.48
C ALA A 70 8.53 -12.17 7.86
N ASN A 71 8.51 -10.97 7.26
CA ASN A 71 9.54 -9.95 7.41
C ASN A 71 8.92 -8.57 7.67
N PRO A 72 8.35 -8.34 8.87
CA PRO A 72 7.67 -7.09 9.16
C PRO A 72 8.63 -5.90 9.16
N ASP A 73 8.27 -4.83 8.45
CA ASP A 73 9.01 -3.55 8.43
C ASP A 73 8.45 -2.53 9.43
N GLY A 74 7.47 -2.96 10.24
CA GLY A 74 6.81 -2.13 11.25
C GLY A 74 5.61 -1.34 10.72
N LEU A 75 5.39 -1.25 9.42
CA LEU A 75 4.23 -0.57 8.84
C LEU A 75 3.02 -1.49 8.77
N ILE A 76 1.82 -0.92 8.83
CA ILE A 76 0.55 -1.61 8.56
C ILE A 76 -0.01 -0.97 7.30
N ARG A 77 -0.02 -1.71 6.20
CA ARG A 77 -0.50 -1.21 4.91
C ARG A 77 -1.94 -1.63 4.69
N ALA A 78 -2.71 -0.79 4.01
CA ALA A 78 -4.13 -1.04 3.76
C ALA A 78 -4.40 -2.20 2.80
N GLY A 79 -3.47 -2.47 1.88
CA GLY A 79 -3.51 -3.59 0.97
C GLY A 79 -2.53 -4.68 1.39
N HIS A 80 -2.93 -5.94 1.20
CA HIS A 80 -2.05 -7.09 1.37
C HIS A 80 -0.82 -7.00 0.47
N SER A 81 0.24 -7.72 0.84
CA SER A 81 1.44 -7.89 0.02
C SER A 81 1.10 -8.29 -1.42
N VAL A 82 1.88 -7.78 -2.38
CA VAL A 82 1.80 -8.17 -3.80
C VAL A 82 2.58 -9.44 -4.11
N VAL A 83 3.26 -10.03 -3.12
CA VAL A 83 3.79 -11.39 -3.22
C VAL A 83 2.64 -12.36 -3.54
N GLY A 84 2.89 -13.22 -4.53
CA GLY A 84 1.95 -14.20 -5.02
C GLY A 84 0.97 -13.71 -6.07
N VAL A 85 0.96 -12.42 -6.44
CA VAL A 85 0.04 -11.88 -7.46
C VAL A 85 0.00 -12.71 -8.75
N PRO A 86 1.12 -13.13 -9.36
CA PRO A 86 1.09 -13.92 -10.60
C PRO A 86 0.30 -15.24 -10.48
N HIS A 87 0.18 -15.78 -9.26
CA HIS A 87 -0.47 -17.06 -8.99
C HIS A 87 -1.97 -16.94 -8.69
N ARG A 88 -2.51 -15.72 -8.53
CA ARG A 88 -3.91 -15.50 -8.10
C ARG A 88 -4.94 -15.75 -9.20
N GLY A 89 -4.58 -15.52 -10.46
CA GLY A 89 -5.45 -15.73 -11.63
C GLY A 89 -6.64 -14.75 -11.78
N GLU A 90 -7.03 -14.06 -10.70
CA GLU A 90 -8.05 -13.01 -10.70
C GLU A 90 -7.75 -11.88 -9.70
N ALA A 91 -8.37 -10.71 -9.92
CA ALA A 91 -8.28 -9.55 -9.03
C ALA A 91 -9.64 -8.86 -8.82
N LYS A 92 -9.71 -8.04 -7.76
CA LYS A 92 -10.85 -7.15 -7.42
C LYS A 92 -12.18 -7.92 -7.31
N GLY A 93 -12.21 -9.00 -6.52
CA GLY A 93 -13.42 -9.82 -6.34
C GLY A 93 -13.89 -10.50 -7.64
N GLY A 94 -12.96 -10.86 -8.52
CA GLY A 94 -13.24 -11.55 -9.77
C GLY A 94 -13.61 -10.64 -10.96
N MET A 95 -13.50 -9.32 -10.84
CA MET A 95 -13.75 -8.40 -11.98
C MET A 95 -12.70 -8.48 -13.08
N ILE A 96 -11.48 -8.96 -12.78
CA ILE A 96 -10.38 -9.05 -13.74
C ILE A 96 -9.87 -10.50 -13.71
N LYS A 97 -9.92 -11.21 -14.84
CA LYS A 97 -9.53 -12.63 -14.95
C LYS A 97 -8.83 -12.92 -16.28
N GLY A 98 -8.17 -14.07 -16.38
CA GLY A 98 -7.63 -14.58 -17.66
C GLY A 98 -6.59 -13.64 -18.28
N ALA A 99 -6.65 -13.42 -19.59
CA ALA A 99 -5.71 -12.54 -20.29
C ALA A 99 -5.75 -11.09 -19.79
N ASP A 100 -6.92 -10.63 -19.33
CA ASP A 100 -7.09 -9.28 -18.77
C ASP A 100 -6.37 -9.11 -17.43
N PHE A 101 -6.11 -10.21 -16.68
CA PHE A 101 -5.37 -10.17 -15.42
C PHE A 101 -3.92 -9.74 -15.63
N ALA A 102 -3.21 -10.39 -16.55
CA ALA A 102 -1.84 -10.01 -16.89
C ALA A 102 -1.80 -8.60 -17.52
N ARG A 103 -2.74 -8.31 -18.43
CA ARG A 103 -2.83 -6.99 -19.08
C ARG A 103 -3.12 -5.86 -18.08
N ALA A 104 -3.83 -6.14 -17.01
CA ALA A 104 -4.12 -5.20 -15.92
C ALA A 104 -3.06 -5.21 -14.81
N ALA A 105 -1.88 -5.80 -15.03
CA ALA A 105 -0.82 -5.94 -14.03
C ALA A 105 -1.30 -6.55 -12.71
N GLY A 106 -2.05 -7.66 -12.79
CA GLY A 106 -2.59 -8.35 -11.61
C GLY A 106 -3.64 -7.57 -10.85
N GLY A 107 -4.35 -6.66 -11.54
CA GLY A 107 -5.31 -5.72 -10.94
C GLY A 107 -4.74 -4.33 -10.62
N GLY A 108 -3.44 -4.12 -10.80
CA GLY A 108 -2.77 -2.83 -10.65
C GLY A 108 -3.36 -1.71 -11.52
N GLY A 109 -4.01 -2.03 -12.64
CA GLY A 109 -4.70 -1.05 -13.48
C GLY A 109 -5.78 -0.25 -12.74
N PHE A 110 -6.46 -0.87 -11.77
CA PHE A 110 -7.40 -0.12 -10.93
C PHE A 110 -6.69 0.93 -10.08
N CYS A 111 -5.55 0.57 -9.49
CA CYS A 111 -4.72 1.47 -8.70
C CYS A 111 -4.17 2.62 -9.56
N TYR A 112 -3.68 2.30 -10.76
CA TYR A 112 -3.11 3.27 -11.70
C TYR A 112 -4.05 4.44 -12.03
N GLU A 113 -5.33 4.19 -12.25
CA GLU A 113 -6.27 5.28 -12.54
C GLU A 113 -6.94 5.82 -11.28
N HIS A 114 -7.42 4.95 -10.39
CA HIS A 114 -8.19 5.41 -9.23
C HIS A 114 -7.30 6.13 -8.20
N PHE A 115 -6.27 5.44 -7.72
CA PHE A 115 -5.45 5.92 -6.61
C PHE A 115 -4.30 6.80 -7.07
N LEU A 116 -3.69 6.55 -8.22
CA LEU A 116 -2.59 7.38 -8.74
C LEU A 116 -3.11 8.63 -9.46
N GLN A 117 -4.32 8.61 -10.04
CA GLN A 117 -4.82 9.69 -10.91
C GLN A 117 -6.16 10.31 -10.50
N ARG A 118 -6.82 9.83 -9.43
CA ARG A 118 -8.13 10.34 -8.99
C ARG A 118 -9.23 10.15 -10.03
N ILE A 119 -9.17 9.07 -10.81
CA ILE A 119 -10.29 8.68 -11.67
C ILE A 119 -11.36 8.04 -10.77
N PRO A 120 -12.63 8.46 -10.84
CA PRO A 120 -13.72 7.82 -10.09
C PRO A 120 -13.77 6.31 -10.35
N GLY A 121 -14.01 5.50 -9.32
CA GLY A 121 -13.88 4.04 -9.39
C GLY A 121 -14.79 3.37 -10.43
N ASP A 122 -15.93 3.99 -10.75
CA ASP A 122 -16.89 3.59 -11.77
C ASP A 122 -16.44 3.94 -13.21
N LYS A 123 -15.41 4.76 -13.36
CA LYS A 123 -14.84 5.21 -14.64
C LYS A 123 -13.48 4.60 -14.96
N VAL A 124 -13.01 3.70 -14.12
CA VAL A 124 -11.68 3.10 -14.26
C VAL A 124 -11.65 2.12 -15.43
N ASN A 125 -10.70 2.30 -16.33
CA ASN A 125 -10.26 1.32 -17.30
C ASN A 125 -9.18 0.42 -16.67
N PRO A 126 -9.46 -0.88 -16.43
CA PRO A 126 -8.50 -1.78 -15.78
C PRO A 126 -7.24 -2.06 -16.63
N THR A 127 -7.23 -1.70 -17.91
CA THR A 127 -6.09 -1.89 -18.82
C THR A 127 -5.39 -0.58 -19.20
N ALA A 128 -5.63 0.51 -18.46
CA ALA A 128 -5.09 1.83 -18.75
C ALA A 128 -3.56 1.94 -18.63
N ILE A 129 -2.93 1.06 -17.84
CA ILE A 129 -1.46 0.98 -17.77
C ILE A 129 -0.91 0.70 -19.18
N PRO A 130 0.12 1.43 -19.67
CA PRO A 130 0.79 1.09 -20.91
C PRO A 130 1.25 -0.37 -20.92
N ALA A 131 1.08 -1.09 -22.04
CA ALA A 131 1.32 -2.54 -22.08
C ALA A 131 2.72 -2.95 -21.58
N GLU A 132 3.76 -2.23 -22.03
CA GLU A 132 5.14 -2.40 -21.56
C GLU A 132 5.27 -2.29 -20.04
N HIS A 133 4.61 -1.30 -19.43
CA HIS A 133 4.66 -1.08 -17.99
C HIS A 133 3.89 -2.15 -17.22
N ALA A 134 2.78 -2.65 -17.79
CA ALA A 134 2.03 -3.76 -17.20
C ALA A 134 2.87 -5.05 -17.21
N GLU A 135 3.55 -5.34 -18.32
CA GLU A 135 4.49 -6.46 -18.42
C GLU A 135 5.66 -6.30 -17.45
N ALA A 136 6.19 -5.10 -17.30
CA ALA A 136 7.27 -4.81 -16.35
C ALA A 136 6.85 -5.07 -14.90
N LEU A 137 5.66 -4.62 -14.51
CA LEU A 137 5.08 -4.91 -13.19
C LEU A 137 4.87 -6.41 -12.98
N MET A 138 4.33 -7.14 -13.95
CA MET A 138 4.16 -8.59 -13.83
C MET A 138 5.50 -9.33 -13.71
N ALA A 139 6.50 -8.96 -14.51
CA ALA A 139 7.85 -9.53 -14.40
C ALA A 139 8.47 -9.24 -13.02
N TYR A 140 8.20 -8.05 -12.47
CA TYR A 140 8.62 -7.73 -11.11
C TYR A 140 7.93 -8.62 -10.06
N PHE A 141 6.61 -8.75 -10.16
CA PHE A 141 5.82 -9.57 -9.26
C PHE A 141 6.22 -11.05 -9.32
N GLU A 142 6.57 -11.56 -10.49
CA GLU A 142 7.13 -12.92 -10.65
C GLU A 142 8.44 -13.09 -9.87
N VAL A 143 9.35 -12.12 -9.96
CA VAL A 143 10.64 -12.18 -9.24
C VAL A 143 10.44 -12.18 -7.72
N ILE A 144 9.60 -11.30 -7.18
CA ILE A 144 9.38 -11.23 -5.72
C ILE A 144 8.53 -12.37 -5.19
N SER A 145 7.74 -13.03 -6.05
CA SER A 145 6.88 -14.14 -5.65
C SER A 145 7.63 -15.46 -5.66
N GLY A 146 8.42 -15.74 -6.70
CA GLY A 146 8.93 -17.09 -6.93
C GLY A 146 7.79 -18.12 -6.86
N ASP A 147 7.96 -19.16 -6.04
CA ASP A 147 6.93 -20.18 -5.79
C ASP A 147 5.91 -19.79 -4.70
N ASN A 148 6.10 -18.64 -4.02
CA ASN A 148 5.21 -18.18 -2.97
C ASN A 148 3.88 -17.70 -3.58
N LYS A 149 2.77 -18.35 -3.20
CA LYS A 149 1.41 -18.00 -3.65
C LYS A 149 0.82 -16.78 -2.95
N GLY A 150 1.53 -16.23 -1.98
CA GLY A 150 1.11 -15.08 -1.19
C GLY A 150 0.11 -15.45 -0.10
N PRO A 151 -0.36 -14.45 0.65
CA PRO A 151 -1.34 -14.67 1.71
C PRO A 151 -2.70 -15.07 1.12
N GLU A 152 -3.39 -15.99 1.79
CA GLU A 152 -4.80 -16.29 1.53
C GLU A 152 -5.67 -15.32 2.35
N PHE A 153 -6.56 -14.61 1.68
CA PHE A 153 -7.49 -13.67 2.30
C PHE A 153 -8.75 -13.53 1.47
N GLU A 154 -9.86 -13.20 2.12
CA GLU A 154 -11.11 -12.86 1.45
C GLU A 154 -11.35 -11.35 1.51
N ILE A 155 -11.41 -10.70 0.34
CA ILE A 155 -11.81 -9.29 0.27
C ILE A 155 -13.33 -9.21 0.17
N ALA A 156 -13.97 -8.78 1.25
CA ALA A 156 -15.37 -8.38 1.23
C ALA A 156 -15.47 -6.85 1.10
N MET A 157 -15.79 -6.37 -0.11
CA MET A 157 -16.12 -4.96 -0.32
C MET A 157 -17.51 -4.68 0.27
N LEU A 158 -17.57 -3.79 1.26
CA LEU A 158 -18.85 -3.35 1.83
C LEU A 158 -19.59 -2.43 0.84
N ASP A 159 -20.91 -2.55 0.78
CA ASP A 159 -21.79 -1.55 0.19
C ASP A 159 -21.96 -0.35 1.15
N ASP A 160 -22.69 0.68 0.74
CA ASP A 160 -22.79 1.91 1.53
C ASP A 160 -23.50 1.71 2.88
N ASP A 161 -24.49 0.83 2.93
CA ASP A 161 -25.18 0.46 4.18
C ASP A 161 -24.25 -0.34 5.11
N GLY A 162 -23.50 -1.30 4.58
CA GLY A 162 -22.49 -2.06 5.30
C GLY A 162 -21.37 -1.18 5.86
N LYS A 163 -20.87 -0.21 5.07
CA LYS A 163 -19.87 0.76 5.54
C LYS A 163 -20.41 1.61 6.69
N LYS A 164 -21.67 2.05 6.59
CA LYS A 164 -22.33 2.85 7.62
C LYS A 164 -22.50 2.03 8.91
N ALA A 165 -23.05 0.82 8.80
CA ALA A 165 -23.25 -0.07 9.93
C ALA A 165 -21.92 -0.40 10.64
N ALA A 166 -20.86 -0.68 9.88
CA ALA A 166 -19.53 -0.91 10.44
C ALA A 166 -19.00 0.33 11.17
N GLY A 167 -19.16 1.52 10.57
CA GLY A 167 -18.74 2.78 11.20
C GLY A 167 -19.48 3.09 12.50
N GLU A 168 -20.79 2.84 12.55
CA GLU A 168 -21.62 3.00 13.76
C GLU A 168 -21.21 2.01 14.86
N LYS A 169 -21.02 0.73 14.49
CA LYS A 169 -20.54 -0.31 15.41
C LYS A 169 -19.20 0.08 16.03
N ILE A 170 -18.19 0.41 15.20
CA ILE A 170 -16.85 0.77 15.65
C ILE A 170 -16.87 2.07 16.46
N GLY A 171 -17.62 3.08 16.01
CA GLY A 171 -17.72 4.37 16.70
C GLY A 171 -18.37 4.29 18.09
N ALA A 172 -19.13 3.22 18.38
CA ALA A 172 -19.70 2.94 19.69
C ALA A 172 -18.76 2.14 20.61
N MET A 173 -17.66 1.60 20.09
CA MET A 173 -16.67 0.86 20.90
C MET A 173 -15.83 1.82 21.74
N SER A 174 -15.44 1.36 22.93
CA SER A 174 -14.42 2.05 23.72
C SER A 174 -13.04 1.69 23.17
N GLY A 175 -12.19 2.70 22.98
CA GLY A 175 -10.81 2.52 22.51
C GLY A 175 -9.77 2.95 23.54
N ASP A 176 -8.56 2.43 23.39
CA ASP A 176 -7.36 2.78 24.15
C ASP A 176 -6.50 3.76 23.34
N SER A 177 -6.40 5.01 23.79
CA SER A 177 -5.61 6.02 23.07
C SER A 177 -4.10 5.75 23.10
N SER A 178 -3.60 5.04 24.12
CA SER A 178 -2.20 4.62 24.20
C SER A 178 -1.87 3.55 23.16
N LYS A 179 -2.80 2.67 22.81
CA LYS A 179 -2.63 1.78 21.64
C LYS A 179 -2.88 2.51 20.33
N GLY A 180 -3.85 3.42 20.34
CA GLY A 180 -4.27 4.18 19.16
C GLY A 180 -3.15 5.00 18.52
N TRP A 181 -2.28 5.64 19.30
CA TRP A 181 -1.18 6.43 18.73
C TRP A 181 -0.12 5.53 18.07
N GLU A 182 0.16 4.36 18.63
CA GLU A 182 1.10 3.39 18.05
C GLU A 182 0.56 2.85 16.71
N LEU A 183 -0.71 2.45 16.70
CA LEU A 183 -1.40 1.99 15.49
C LEU A 183 -1.47 3.10 14.44
N PHE A 184 -1.78 4.33 14.82
CA PHE A 184 -1.75 5.48 13.92
C PHE A 184 -0.36 5.67 13.32
N GLY A 185 0.69 5.58 14.14
CA GLY A 185 2.09 5.65 13.75
C GLY A 185 2.52 4.61 12.72
N ARG A 186 1.82 3.49 12.63
CA ARG A 186 2.14 2.37 11.73
C ARG A 186 1.23 2.30 10.50
N ALA A 187 -0.04 2.68 10.65
CA ALA A 187 -1.06 2.55 9.60
C ALA A 187 -1.38 3.87 8.88
N CYS A 188 -1.32 4.99 9.57
CA CYS A 188 -1.90 6.24 9.07
C CYS A 188 -0.85 7.22 8.54
N VAL A 189 0.38 7.20 9.09
CA VAL A 189 1.41 8.22 8.85
C VAL A 189 1.90 8.31 7.40
N VAL A 190 1.79 7.23 6.63
CA VAL A 190 2.15 7.22 5.21
C VAL A 190 1.36 8.29 4.43
N CYS A 191 0.08 8.48 4.79
CA CYS A 191 -0.78 9.48 4.16
C CYS A 191 -1.05 10.70 5.06
N HIS A 192 -1.11 10.51 6.38
CA HIS A 192 -1.42 11.50 7.39
C HIS A 192 -0.22 11.69 8.33
N PRO A 193 0.81 12.46 7.94
CA PRO A 193 2.14 12.44 8.58
C PRO A 193 2.13 12.75 10.08
N ALA A 194 1.13 13.50 10.53
CA ALA A 194 0.76 13.63 11.93
C ALA A 194 -0.75 13.90 11.99
N ALA A 195 -1.38 13.67 13.15
CA ALA A 195 -2.80 13.94 13.35
C ALA A 195 -3.17 15.40 12.94
N ASN A 196 -2.29 16.35 13.25
CA ASN A 196 -2.45 17.77 12.97
C ASN A 196 -1.73 18.29 11.71
N LYS A 197 -1.22 17.41 10.83
CA LYS A 197 -0.47 17.81 9.63
C LYS A 197 -1.06 17.19 8.38
N SER A 198 -1.19 17.97 7.32
CA SER A 198 -1.57 17.46 6.00
C SER A 198 -0.38 16.82 5.29
N GLY A 199 -0.67 15.83 4.45
CA GLY A 199 0.27 15.18 3.55
C GLY A 199 -0.43 14.81 2.25
N ILE A 200 -0.29 13.56 1.81
CA ILE A 200 -1.13 12.99 0.75
C ILE A 200 -2.60 13.05 1.18
N GLY A 201 -2.87 12.65 2.42
CA GLY A 201 -4.15 12.76 3.08
C GLY A 201 -4.35 14.14 3.73
N PRO A 202 -5.61 14.56 3.94
CA PRO A 202 -5.90 15.81 4.63
C PRO A 202 -5.44 15.78 6.09
N GLN A 203 -5.23 16.96 6.66
CA GLN A 203 -5.09 17.14 8.11
C GLN A 203 -6.37 16.65 8.82
N LEU A 204 -6.22 15.73 9.77
CA LEU A 204 -7.33 15.10 10.49
C LEU A 204 -7.79 15.97 11.67
N VAL A 205 -6.84 16.44 12.48
CA VAL A 205 -7.06 17.30 13.65
C VAL A 205 -6.72 18.73 13.28
N ARG A 206 -7.73 19.60 13.23
CA ARG A 206 -7.59 21.02 12.88
C ARG A 206 -7.50 21.88 14.14
N SER A 207 -7.08 23.14 13.97
CA SER A 207 -7.06 24.12 15.07
C SER A 207 -8.41 24.36 15.73
N ARG A 208 -9.51 24.16 14.97
CA ARG A 208 -10.87 24.20 15.50
C ARG A 208 -11.45 22.79 15.54
N ALA A 209 -11.84 22.35 16.73
CA ALA A 209 -12.56 21.10 16.91
C ALA A 209 -13.86 21.06 16.06
N PRO A 210 -14.25 19.88 15.52
CA PRO A 210 -15.52 19.73 14.84
C PRO A 210 -16.69 20.01 15.78
N ARG A 211 -17.84 20.41 15.22
CA ARG A 211 -19.07 20.67 16.00
C ARG A 211 -19.56 19.43 16.74
N ASP A 212 -19.34 18.27 16.15
CA ASP A 212 -19.78 16.98 16.68
C ASP A 212 -18.61 15.99 16.52
N ILE A 213 -17.98 15.67 17.66
CA ILE A 213 -16.82 14.78 17.71
C ILE A 213 -17.26 13.33 17.49
N ASP A 214 -18.39 12.91 18.07
CA ASP A 214 -18.90 11.54 17.97
C ASP A 214 -19.24 11.20 16.51
N LYS A 215 -19.97 12.09 15.83
CA LYS A 215 -20.25 11.94 14.40
C LYS A 215 -18.99 11.97 13.54
N THR A 216 -17.96 12.69 13.98
CA THR A 216 -16.65 12.69 13.30
C THR A 216 -15.96 11.33 13.45
N MET A 217 -15.99 10.71 14.64
CA MET A 217 -15.43 9.37 14.87
C MET A 217 -16.13 8.31 14.03
N VAL A 218 -17.46 8.29 14.03
CA VAL A 218 -18.26 7.36 13.19
C VAL A 218 -17.90 7.52 11.71
N ARG A 219 -17.83 8.77 11.22
CA ARG A 219 -17.44 9.03 9.82
C ARG A 219 -16.04 8.52 9.51
N TRP A 220 -15.08 8.69 10.40
CA TRP A 220 -13.73 8.17 10.20
C TRP A 220 -13.68 6.64 10.26
N ALA A 221 -14.40 6.00 11.18
CA ALA A 221 -14.57 4.55 11.20
C ALA A 221 -15.12 4.02 9.86
N THR A 222 -16.17 4.65 9.32
CA THR A 222 -16.75 4.34 8.02
C THR A 222 -15.71 4.43 6.89
N LYS A 223 -14.84 5.44 6.91
CA LYS A 223 -13.80 5.63 5.88
C LYS A 223 -12.63 4.66 6.03
N ILE A 224 -12.21 4.36 7.26
CA ILE A 224 -11.15 3.39 7.52
C ILE A 224 -11.60 1.99 7.09
N ARG A 225 -12.79 1.55 7.49
CA ARG A 225 -13.30 0.20 7.15
C ARG A 225 -13.79 0.09 5.70
N GLY A 226 -14.40 1.15 5.18
CA GLY A 226 -15.11 1.15 3.90
C GLY A 226 -14.38 1.81 2.74
N GLY A 227 -13.26 2.48 2.99
CA GLY A 227 -12.58 3.32 2.04
C GLY A 227 -13.26 4.69 1.83
N GLY A 228 -12.49 5.61 1.25
CA GLY A 228 -12.93 6.92 0.80
C GLY A 228 -12.70 7.10 -0.69
N SER A 229 -12.68 8.36 -1.16
CA SER A 229 -12.40 8.63 -2.58
C SER A 229 -10.99 8.26 -2.99
N LEU A 230 -9.99 8.50 -2.12
CA LEU A 230 -8.58 8.14 -2.33
C LEU A 230 -7.97 7.48 -1.09
N MET A 231 -8.74 7.37 -0.01
CA MET A 231 -8.34 6.67 1.20
C MET A 231 -8.66 5.19 0.96
N PRO A 232 -7.67 4.28 1.02
CA PRO A 232 -7.94 2.86 0.90
C PRO A 232 -8.76 2.38 2.10
N PHE A 233 -9.47 1.27 1.92
CA PHE A 233 -10.13 0.59 3.04
C PHE A 233 -9.12 -0.32 3.74
N TYR A 234 -9.32 -0.56 5.03
CA TYR A 234 -8.61 -1.56 5.81
C TYR A 234 -9.53 -2.75 6.04
N ALA A 235 -9.08 -3.94 5.62
CA ALA A 235 -9.81 -5.18 5.84
C ALA A 235 -9.74 -5.63 7.31
N PRO A 236 -10.71 -6.43 7.81
CA PRO A 236 -10.75 -6.86 9.22
C PRO A 236 -9.53 -7.66 9.71
N ASP A 237 -8.84 -8.32 8.79
CA ASP A 237 -7.60 -9.06 9.03
C ASP A 237 -6.35 -8.16 9.08
N ILE A 238 -6.42 -6.94 8.54
CA ILE A 238 -5.34 -5.95 8.60
C ILE A 238 -5.48 -5.04 9.83
N LEU A 239 -6.67 -4.48 10.03
CA LEU A 239 -7.04 -3.76 11.25
C LEU A 239 -8.37 -4.31 11.75
N SER A 240 -8.38 -4.81 12.98
CA SER A 240 -9.61 -5.24 13.64
C SER A 240 -10.50 -4.03 13.96
N ASP A 241 -11.78 -4.28 14.28
CA ASP A 241 -12.68 -3.20 14.71
C ASP A 241 -12.16 -2.50 15.98
N GLN A 242 -11.50 -3.24 16.88
CA GLN A 242 -10.90 -2.68 18.09
C GLN A 242 -9.67 -1.82 17.78
N ASP A 243 -8.82 -2.22 16.83
CA ASP A 243 -7.67 -1.40 16.41
C ASP A 243 -8.13 -0.05 15.87
N ILE A 244 -9.22 -0.04 15.08
CA ILE A 244 -9.82 1.19 14.59
C ILE A 244 -10.40 2.01 15.75
N ALA A 245 -11.09 1.39 16.71
CA ALA A 245 -11.60 2.09 17.89
C ALA A 245 -10.48 2.74 18.73
N ASP A 246 -9.34 2.06 18.89
CA ASP A 246 -8.16 2.57 19.58
C ASP A 246 -7.57 3.79 18.84
N ILE A 247 -7.40 3.71 17.52
CA ILE A 247 -6.97 4.85 16.68
C ILE A 247 -7.93 6.04 16.86
N LEU A 248 -9.23 5.80 16.88
CA LEU A 248 -10.23 6.85 17.05
C LEU A 248 -10.19 7.46 18.46
N ALA A 249 -9.89 6.68 19.50
CA ALA A 249 -9.69 7.19 20.85
C ALA A 249 -8.48 8.15 20.91
N PHE A 250 -7.37 7.80 20.26
CA PHE A 250 -6.23 8.69 20.09
C PHE A 250 -6.60 9.99 19.37
N LEU A 251 -7.25 9.90 18.21
CA LEU A 251 -7.62 11.09 17.44
C LEU A 251 -8.65 11.98 18.17
N ARG A 252 -9.56 11.38 18.96
CA ARG A 252 -10.46 12.12 19.85
C ARG A 252 -9.68 12.91 20.89
N GLN A 253 -8.72 12.28 21.57
CA GLN A 253 -7.86 12.93 22.55
C GLN A 253 -7.10 14.12 21.93
N GLU A 254 -6.57 13.95 20.72
CA GLU A 254 -5.90 15.01 19.97
C GLU A 254 -6.85 16.17 19.62
N ILE A 255 -8.09 15.90 19.23
CA ILE A 255 -9.10 16.95 19.00
C ILE A 255 -9.42 17.69 20.30
N GLU A 256 -9.61 16.97 21.40
CA GLU A 256 -9.99 17.57 22.68
C GLU A 256 -8.86 18.40 23.28
N SER A 257 -7.59 18.05 23.03
CA SER A 257 -6.45 18.85 23.45
C SER A 257 -6.39 20.21 22.75
N THR A 258 -6.89 20.34 21.52
CA THR A 258 -6.97 21.64 20.79
C THR A 258 -8.01 22.62 21.33
N LYS A 259 -8.87 22.21 22.27
CA LYS A 259 -9.87 23.11 22.88
C LYS A 259 -9.28 23.99 24.00
N LYS A 260 -8.03 23.75 24.40
CA LYS A 260 -7.30 24.55 25.39
C LYS A 260 -6.71 25.79 24.73
#